data_AF-A0A2L0D0T2-F1
#
_entry.id   AF-A0A2L0D0T2-F1
#
_cell.length_a   1.000
_cell.length_b   1.000
_cell.length_c   1.000
_cell.angle_alpha   90.00
_cell.angle_beta   90.00
_cell.angle_gamma   90.00
#
_symmetry.space_group_name_H-M   'P 1'
#
loop_
_entity.id
_entity.type
_entity.pdbx_description
1 polymer ?
#
loop_
_entity_poly.entity_id
_entity_poly.type
_entity_poly.pdbx_seq_one_letter_code
_entity_poly.pdbx_strand_id
1 'polypeptide(L)'
;CYGGTSALFNAISWIESSAWDGRYALVVAGDIALYAKGSARPTGGAGAVAMLIGPNAPLVFDRGVRATYMRHAYDFYKPDLSSEYPTVDGKLSIQCYLSALDNCYQLYLKKLQKKLPQASDLGLNTFDAVLFHS
;
A
#
# COMPACT_ATOMS: atom_id res chain seq x y z
N CYS A 1 6.82 -5.03 0.08
CA CYS A 1 6.23 -3.73 0.47
C CYS A 1 4.68 -3.72 0.53
N TYR A 2 3.93 -4.26 -0.45
CA TYR A 2 2.45 -4.19 -0.44
C TYR A 2 1.74 -5.12 0.57
N GLY A 3 2.42 -6.15 1.09
CA GLY A 3 1.82 -7.18 1.95
C GLY A 3 1.11 -6.65 3.20
N GLY A 4 1.67 -5.64 3.87
CA GLY A 4 1.04 -5.00 5.03
C GLY A 4 -0.30 -4.34 4.70
N THR A 5 -0.37 -3.62 3.57
CA THR A 5 -1.61 -3.03 3.06
C THR A 5 -2.63 -4.09 2.67
N SER A 6 -2.20 -5.20 2.07
CA SER A 6 -3.09 -6.31 1.73
C SER A 6 -3.69 -6.96 2.99
N ALA A 7 -2.88 -7.21 4.02
CA ALA A 7 -3.35 -7.75 5.30
C ALA A 7 -4.31 -6.78 6.00
N LEU A 8 -4.03 -5.48 5.95
CA LEU A 8 -4.91 -4.42 6.46
C LEU A 8 -6.28 -4.43 5.79
N PHE A 9 -6.33 -4.55 4.46
CA PHE A 9 -7.60 -4.67 3.75
C PHE A 9 -8.35 -5.95 4.09
N ASN A 10 -7.66 -7.08 4.24
CA ASN A 10 -8.30 -8.33 4.66
C ASN A 10 -8.90 -8.21 6.06
N ALA A 11 -8.19 -7.56 7.00
CA ALA A 11 -8.68 -7.32 8.36
C ALA A 11 -9.94 -6.45 8.37
N ILE A 12 -9.95 -5.35 7.60
CA ILE A 12 -11.13 -4.49 7.45
C ILE A 12 -12.30 -5.27 6.87
N SER A 13 -12.07 -6.03 5.79
CA SER A 13 -13.11 -6.86 5.17
C SER A 13 -13.63 -7.95 6.11
N TRP A 14 -12.78 -8.54 6.95
CA TRP A 14 -13.21 -9.51 7.96
C TRP A 14 -14.10 -8.84 9.01
N ILE A 15 -13.71 -7.68 9.55
CA ILE A 15 -14.51 -6.92 10.54
C ILE A 15 -15.87 -6.51 9.96
N GLU A 16 -15.93 -6.16 8.67
CA GLU A 16 -17.17 -5.79 7.98
C GLU A 16 -18.00 -6.99 7.51
N SER A 17 -17.52 -8.22 7.71
CA SER A 17 -18.19 -9.44 7.24
C SER A 17 -19.16 -10.02 8.27
N SER A 18 -20.02 -10.93 7.83
CA SER A 18 -20.88 -11.75 8.70
C SER A 18 -20.10 -12.74 9.58
N ALA A 19 -18.81 -12.96 9.31
CA ALA A 19 -17.95 -13.84 10.10
C ALA A 19 -17.24 -13.11 11.26
N TRP A 20 -17.45 -11.80 11.40
CA TRP A 20 -16.90 -11.04 12.51
C TRP A 20 -17.58 -11.44 13.83
N ASP A 21 -16.79 -11.68 14.85
CA ASP A 21 -17.24 -12.16 16.16
C ASP A 21 -17.11 -11.11 17.27
N GLY A 22 -16.93 -9.83 16.90
CA GLY A 22 -16.79 -8.72 17.83
C GLY A 22 -15.35 -8.46 18.30
N ARG A 23 -14.37 -9.33 17.99
CA ARG A 23 -12.97 -9.12 18.39
C ARG A 23 -12.22 -8.20 17.43
N TYR A 24 -11.13 -7.60 17.91
CA TYR A 24 -10.24 -6.82 17.05
C TYR A 24 -9.46 -7.71 16.08
N ALA A 25 -9.12 -7.17 14.92
CA ALA A 25 -8.08 -7.74 14.07
C ALA A 25 -6.73 -7.09 14.39
N LEU A 26 -5.67 -7.89 14.40
CA LEU A 26 -4.29 -7.41 14.54
C LEU A 26 -3.55 -7.65 13.24
N VAL A 27 -3.01 -6.57 12.65
CA VAL A 27 -2.20 -6.64 11.44
C VAL A 27 -0.77 -6.27 11.78
N VAL A 28 0.18 -7.09 11.37
CA VAL A 28 1.60 -6.83 11.55
C VAL A 28 2.25 -6.74 10.18
N ALA A 29 2.89 -5.62 9.90
CA ALA A 29 3.73 -5.41 8.74
C ALA A 29 5.19 -5.30 9.22
N GLY A 30 6.03 -6.25 8.86
CA GLY A 30 7.44 -6.25 9.24
C GLY A 30 8.29 -6.81 8.12
N ASP A 31 9.50 -6.25 7.98
CA ASP A 31 10.44 -6.64 6.93
C ASP A 31 11.88 -6.34 7.38
N ILE A 32 12.82 -7.09 6.80
CA ILE A 32 14.25 -6.79 6.81
C ILE A 32 14.67 -6.63 5.34
N ALA A 33 14.93 -5.38 4.94
CA ALA A 33 15.32 -5.03 3.58
C ALA A 33 16.84 -5.07 3.45
N LEU A 34 17.34 -6.16 2.87
CA LEU A 34 18.77 -6.39 2.62
C LEU A 34 19.08 -6.35 1.12
N TYR A 35 20.25 -5.80 0.80
CA TYR A 35 20.72 -5.62 -0.57
C TYR A 35 22.19 -6.03 -0.71
N ALA A 36 22.51 -6.62 -1.86
CA ALA A 36 23.88 -6.98 -2.21
C ALA A 36 24.79 -5.74 -2.29
N LYS A 37 26.11 -5.95 -2.49
CA LYS A 37 27.04 -4.83 -2.68
C LYS A 37 26.64 -4.01 -3.91
N GLY A 38 26.51 -2.71 -3.76
CA GLY A 38 26.11 -1.81 -4.85
C GLY A 38 25.36 -0.59 -4.34
N SER A 39 24.81 0.19 -5.27
CA SER A 39 24.10 1.44 -5.00
C SER A 39 22.78 1.27 -4.24
N ALA A 40 22.19 0.06 -4.25
CA ALA A 40 20.98 -0.24 -3.47
C ALA A 40 21.26 -0.53 -1.99
N ARG A 41 22.51 -0.82 -1.60
CA ARG A 41 22.85 -1.16 -0.20
C ARG A 41 22.46 -0.08 0.82
N PRO A 42 22.70 1.22 0.57
CA PRO A 42 22.33 2.28 1.51
C PRO A 42 20.82 2.47 1.67
N THR A 43 19.98 1.87 0.81
CA THR A 43 18.51 1.96 0.88
C THR A 43 17.87 0.78 1.62
N GLY A 44 18.67 0.01 2.36
CA GLY A 44 18.18 -1.06 3.25
C GLY A 44 17.58 -0.52 4.55
N GLY A 45 17.03 -1.42 5.36
CA GLY A 45 16.43 -1.07 6.64
C GLY A 45 15.72 -2.27 7.26
N ALA A 46 15.27 -2.12 8.50
CA ALA A 46 14.46 -3.13 9.17
C ALA A 46 13.47 -2.47 10.11
N GLY A 47 12.27 -3.04 10.24
CA GLY A 47 11.25 -2.52 11.13
C GLY A 47 9.97 -3.35 11.11
N ALA A 48 9.11 -3.10 12.10
CA ALA A 48 7.79 -3.68 12.18
C ALA A 48 6.79 -2.67 12.74
N VAL A 49 5.55 -2.73 12.23
CA VAL A 49 4.41 -1.93 12.67
C VAL A 49 3.25 -2.88 12.94
N ALA A 50 2.66 -2.77 14.14
CA ALA A 50 1.44 -3.47 14.51
C ALA A 50 0.27 -2.49 14.52
N MET A 51 -0.83 -2.85 13.85
CA MET A 51 -2.05 -2.06 13.74
C MET A 51 -3.22 -2.86 14.30
N LEU A 52 -3.90 -2.31 15.30
CA LEU A 52 -5.13 -2.87 15.86
C LEU A 52 -6.34 -2.27 15.13
N ILE A 53 -7.18 -3.11 14.56
CA ILE A 53 -8.31 -2.70 13.71
C ILE A 53 -9.62 -3.08 14.40
N GLY A 54 -10.57 -2.15 14.42
CA GLY A 54 -11.89 -2.31 15.05
C GLY A 54 -12.87 -1.19 14.70
N PRO A 55 -14.13 -1.29 15.14
CA PRO A 55 -15.12 -0.23 14.98
C PRO A 55 -14.78 1.00 15.84
N ASN A 56 -15.37 2.14 15.49
CA ASN A 56 -15.21 3.42 16.23
C ASN A 56 -13.74 3.87 16.35
N ALA A 57 -12.93 3.59 15.32
CA ALA A 57 -11.53 3.96 15.28
C ALA A 57 -11.33 5.48 15.10
N PRO A 58 -10.26 6.07 15.66
CA PRO A 58 -9.92 7.48 15.44
C PRO A 58 -9.41 7.74 14.01
N LEU A 59 -8.88 6.72 13.35
CA LEU A 59 -8.46 6.77 11.94
C LEU A 59 -9.37 5.84 11.15
N VAL A 60 -10.31 6.43 10.40
CA VAL A 60 -11.36 5.70 9.69
C VAL A 60 -11.01 5.58 8.21
N PHE A 61 -11.22 4.39 7.65
CA PHE A 61 -11.06 4.17 6.21
C PHE A 61 -12.23 4.75 5.42
N ASP A 62 -11.92 5.56 4.40
CA ASP A 62 -12.93 6.03 3.47
C ASP A 62 -13.45 4.89 2.59
N ARG A 63 -14.68 4.47 2.88
CA ARG A 63 -15.36 3.44 2.10
C ARG A 63 -15.60 3.91 0.66
N GLY A 64 -15.42 2.98 -0.27
CA GLY A 64 -15.77 3.15 -1.69
C GLY A 64 -14.75 3.89 -2.57
N VAL A 65 -13.73 4.53 -1.99
CA VAL A 65 -12.76 5.34 -2.76
C VAL A 65 -11.39 4.67 -2.98
N ARG A 66 -11.12 3.55 -2.30
CA ARG A 66 -9.88 2.76 -2.50
C ARG A 66 -9.63 2.46 -3.98
N ALA A 67 -8.42 2.75 -4.46
CA ALA A 67 -7.96 2.37 -5.80
C ALA A 67 -6.83 1.34 -5.72
N THR A 68 -6.71 0.51 -6.76
CA THR A 68 -5.68 -0.53 -6.84
C THR A 68 -5.27 -0.69 -8.29
N TYR A 69 -3.96 -0.76 -8.51
CA TYR A 69 -3.34 -1.05 -9.79
C TYR A 69 -2.35 -2.20 -9.58
N MET A 70 -2.48 -3.25 -10.39
CA MET A 70 -1.58 -4.40 -10.39
C MET A 70 -1.13 -4.67 -11.82
N ARG A 71 0.15 -4.95 -11.99
CA ARG A 71 0.76 -5.23 -13.29
C ARG A 71 1.82 -6.31 -13.12
N HIS A 72 1.94 -7.16 -14.14
CA HIS A 72 3.10 -8.04 -14.26
C HIS A 72 4.35 -7.24 -14.60
N ALA A 73 5.36 -7.27 -13.73
CA ALA A 73 6.64 -6.60 -13.92
C ALA A 73 7.77 -7.40 -13.27
N TYR A 74 8.99 -7.20 -13.76
CA TYR A 74 10.24 -7.76 -13.21
C TYR A 74 11.19 -6.63 -12.80
N ASP A 75 10.66 -5.63 -12.09
CA ASP A 75 11.41 -4.48 -11.61
C ASP A 75 12.19 -4.78 -10.32
N PHE A 76 11.55 -5.47 -9.38
CA PHE A 76 12.15 -5.95 -8.15
C PHE A 76 11.55 -7.31 -7.77
N TYR A 77 12.39 -8.34 -7.66
CA TYR A 77 11.93 -9.68 -7.30
C TYR A 77 13.04 -10.51 -6.66
N LYS A 78 12.67 -11.61 -6.00
CA LYS A 78 13.59 -12.53 -5.29
C LYS A 78 13.49 -13.94 -5.89
N PRO A 79 14.09 -14.19 -7.07
CA PRO A 79 13.97 -15.48 -7.74
C PRO A 79 14.91 -16.55 -7.17
N ASP A 80 16.05 -16.14 -6.60
CA ASP A 80 17.05 -17.02 -6.01
C ASP A 80 16.68 -17.37 -4.58
N LEU A 81 16.23 -18.61 -4.37
CA LEU A 81 15.81 -19.10 -3.05
C LEU A 81 16.98 -19.34 -2.09
N SER A 82 18.22 -19.31 -2.58
CA SER A 82 19.42 -19.47 -1.75
C SER A 82 19.99 -18.15 -1.22
N SER A 83 19.43 -17.01 -1.65
CA SER A 83 19.91 -15.67 -1.35
C SER A 83 18.81 -14.78 -0.75
N GLU A 84 19.18 -13.94 0.22
CA GLU A 84 18.26 -12.94 0.78
C GLU A 84 18.12 -11.69 -0.11
N TYR A 85 19.05 -11.51 -1.06
CA TYR A 85 19.16 -10.30 -1.88
C TYR A 85 18.24 -10.35 -3.11
N PRO A 86 17.57 -9.23 -3.44
CA PRO A 86 16.73 -9.14 -4.62
C PRO A 86 17.53 -9.00 -5.93
N THR A 87 16.92 -9.41 -7.03
CA THR A 87 17.22 -8.92 -8.37
C THR A 87 16.47 -7.61 -8.59
N VAL A 88 17.20 -6.56 -8.99
CA VAL A 88 16.65 -5.19 -9.09
C VAL A 88 17.05 -4.56 -10.42
N ASP A 89 16.05 -4.13 -11.19
CA ASP A 89 16.20 -3.12 -12.24
C ASP A 89 15.73 -1.78 -11.66
N GLY A 90 16.68 -0.95 -11.21
CA GLY A 90 16.37 0.30 -10.53
C GLY A 90 15.64 1.32 -11.40
N LYS A 91 15.96 1.37 -12.71
CA LYS A 91 15.29 2.29 -13.64
C LYS A 91 13.85 1.85 -13.87
N LEU A 92 13.64 0.55 -14.10
CA LEU A 92 12.30 0.00 -14.26
C LEU A 92 11.48 0.14 -12.97
N SER A 93 12.08 -0.05 -11.79
CA SER A 93 11.42 0.10 -10.49
C SER A 93 10.84 1.50 -10.30
N ILE A 94 11.60 2.54 -10.64
CA ILE A 94 11.11 3.93 -10.59
C ILE A 94 9.94 4.13 -11.56
N GLN A 95 10.05 3.61 -12.78
CA GLN A 95 8.98 3.71 -13.79
C GLN A 95 7.71 2.96 -13.36
N CYS A 96 7.85 1.76 -12.80
CA CYS A 96 6.74 0.98 -12.23
C CYS A 96 6.06 1.75 -11.11
N TYR A 97 6.81 2.31 -10.17
CA TYR A 97 6.28 3.05 -9.03
C TYR A 97 5.48 4.28 -9.46
N LEU A 98 6.06 5.13 -10.32
CA LEU A 98 5.39 6.34 -10.82
C LEU A 98 4.15 6.00 -11.66
N SER A 99 4.23 4.98 -12.51
CA SER A 99 3.07 4.52 -13.29
C SER A 99 1.95 3.98 -12.39
N ALA A 100 2.29 3.25 -11.33
CA ALA A 100 1.32 2.77 -10.36
C ALA A 100 0.69 3.92 -9.56
N LEU A 101 1.48 4.92 -9.18
CA LEU A 101 0.99 6.14 -8.51
C LEU A 101 -0.04 6.87 -9.39
N ASP A 102 0.30 7.14 -10.65
CA ASP A 102 -0.59 7.82 -11.58
C ASP A 102 -1.92 7.07 -11.75
N ASN A 103 -1.86 5.76 -11.99
CA ASN A 103 -3.05 4.94 -12.19
C ASN A 103 -3.90 4.85 -10.93
N CYS A 104 -3.29 4.61 -9.76
CA CYS A 104 -4.01 4.58 -8.48
C CYS A 104 -4.67 5.92 -8.18
N TYR A 105 -3.95 7.03 -8.38
CA TYR A 105 -4.47 8.37 -8.10
C TYR A 105 -5.64 8.73 -9.02
N GLN A 106 -5.51 8.50 -10.33
CA GLN A 106 -6.60 8.75 -11.28
C GLN A 106 -7.84 7.89 -10.97
N LEU A 107 -7.65 6.61 -10.61
CA LEU A 107 -8.74 5.74 -10.20
C LEU A 107 -9.39 6.20 -8.89
N TYR A 108 -8.59 6.67 -7.94
CA TYR A 108 -9.08 7.24 -6.68
C TYR A 108 -9.96 8.46 -6.94
N LEU A 109 -9.47 9.44 -7.72
CA LEU A 109 -10.25 10.64 -8.07
C LEU A 109 -11.54 10.29 -8.80
N LYS A 110 -11.53 9.31 -9.71
CA LYS A 110 -12.75 8.83 -10.39
C LYS A 110 -13.77 8.26 -9.40
N LYS A 111 -13.34 7.53 -8.37
CA LYS A 111 -14.23 7.01 -7.33
C LYS A 111 -14.70 8.11 -6.38
N LEU A 112 -13.83 9.05 -6.04
CA LEU A 112 -14.16 10.18 -5.20
C LEU A 112 -15.19 11.10 -5.87
N GLN A 113 -15.05 11.41 -7.17
CA GLN A 113 -16.02 12.20 -7.94
C GLN A 113 -17.41 11.56 -7.92
N LYS A 114 -17.51 10.23 -8.00
CA LYS A 114 -18.79 9.52 -7.89
C LYS A 114 -19.41 9.66 -6.49
N LYS A 115 -18.58 9.71 -5.44
CA LYS A 115 -19.02 9.86 -4.05
C LYS A 115 -19.39 11.31 -3.72
N LEU A 116 -18.75 12.28 -4.37
CA LEU A 116 -18.96 13.72 -4.20
C LEU A 116 -19.31 14.40 -5.55
N PRO A 117 -20.51 14.18 -6.12
CA PRO A 117 -20.83 14.65 -7.47
C PRO A 117 -20.77 16.17 -7.66
N GLN A 118 -20.96 16.93 -6.57
CA GLN A 118 -20.97 18.40 -6.58
C GLN A 118 -19.58 19.01 -6.40
N ALA A 119 -18.55 18.20 -6.14
CA ALA A 119 -17.18 18.70 -6.03
C ALA A 119 -16.63 19.05 -7.42
N SER A 120 -16.18 20.30 -7.59
CA SER A 120 -15.67 20.83 -8.85
C SER A 120 -14.13 20.82 -8.96
N ASP A 121 -13.42 20.68 -7.84
CA ASP A 121 -11.95 20.69 -7.78
C ASP A 121 -11.43 19.55 -6.89
N LEU A 122 -11.37 18.34 -7.44
CA LEU A 122 -10.77 17.18 -6.78
C LEU A 122 -9.30 17.05 -7.22
N GLY A 123 -8.38 17.18 -6.27
CA GLY A 123 -6.95 17.20 -6.54
C GLY A 123 -6.12 17.09 -5.26
N LEU A 124 -4.88 17.58 -5.29
CA LEU A 124 -4.00 17.51 -4.10
C LEU A 124 -4.54 18.33 -2.93
N ASN A 125 -5.25 19.43 -3.20
CA ASN A 125 -5.88 20.28 -2.19
C ASN A 125 -7.03 19.58 -1.45
N THR A 126 -7.45 18.40 -1.91
CA THR A 126 -8.45 17.57 -1.23
C THR A 126 -7.88 16.85 0.00
N PHE A 127 -6.55 16.81 0.16
CA PHE A 127 -5.90 16.09 1.25
C PHE A 127 -5.16 17.06 2.17
N ASP A 128 -5.36 16.91 3.49
CA ASP A 128 -4.52 17.60 4.49
C ASP A 128 -3.10 17.02 4.54
N ALA A 129 -2.96 15.72 4.22
CA ALA A 129 -1.70 15.02 4.18
C ALA A 129 -1.71 13.89 3.14
N VAL A 130 -0.55 13.60 2.56
CA VAL A 130 -0.35 12.47 1.63
C VAL A 130 0.83 11.64 2.10
N LEU A 131 0.58 10.35 2.35
CA LEU A 131 1.58 9.39 2.83
C LEU A 131 1.94 8.41 1.70
N PHE A 132 3.21 8.02 1.65
CA PHE A 132 3.75 7.13 0.62
C PHE A 132 4.53 5.97 1.24
N HIS A 133 4.72 4.91 0.45
CA HIS A 133 5.83 4.00 0.73
C HIS A 133 7.13 4.76 0.50
N SER A 134 8.02 4.72 1.49
CA SER A 134 9.36 5.31 1.44
C SER A 134 10.44 4.25 1.59
#